data_AF-L7VRY3-F1
#
_entry.id   AF-L7VRY3-F1
#
_cell.length_a   1.000
_cell.length_b   1.000
_cell.length_c   1.000
_cell.angle_alpha   90.00
_cell.angle_beta   90.00
_cell.angle_gamma   90.00
#
_symmetry.space_group_name_H-M   'P 1'
#
loop_
_entity.id
_entity.type
_entity.pdbx_description
1 polymer ?
#
loop_
_entity_poly.entity_id
_entity_poly.type
_entity_poly.pdbx_seq_one_letter_code
_entity_poly.pdbx_strand_id
1 'polypeptide(L)' 'MTNSSVPTTDPIRETTDVLVRALRALGNAGQPDTASRLAARAWWVLKSQHPREAERLNGVLHYLARLPEQVDSASNE' A
#
# COMPACT_ATOMS: atom_id res chain seq x y z
N MET A 1 -3.48 -6.16 -42.51
CA MET A 1 -2.94 -6.79 -41.28
C MET A 1 -2.83 -5.72 -40.22
N THR A 2 -3.87 -5.51 -39.41
CA THR A 2 -3.84 -4.54 -38.31
C THR A 2 -3.47 -5.29 -37.03
N ASN A 3 -2.25 -5.08 -36.54
CA ASN A 3 -1.83 -5.56 -35.23
C ASN A 3 -2.61 -4.80 -34.16
N SER A 4 -3.68 -5.40 -33.65
CA SER A 4 -4.31 -4.96 -32.40
C SER A 4 -3.40 -5.38 -31.25
N SER A 5 -2.48 -4.50 -30.84
CA SER A 5 -1.78 -4.66 -29.56
C SER A 5 -2.81 -4.54 -28.44
N VAL A 6 -3.20 -5.67 -27.88
CA VAL A 6 -3.90 -5.70 -26.59
C VAL A 6 -2.95 -5.04 -25.58
N PRO A 7 -3.39 -4.06 -24.78
CA PRO A 7 -2.56 -3.54 -23.71
C PRO A 7 -2.26 -4.69 -22.73
N THR A 8 -1.01 -5.11 -22.67
CA THR A 8 -0.59 -6.13 -21.71
C THR A 8 -0.67 -5.52 -20.32
N THR A 9 -1.64 -5.97 -19.53
CA THR A 9 -1.76 -5.62 -18.12
C THR A 9 -0.49 -6.05 -17.38
N ASP A 10 0.11 -5.13 -16.63
CA ASP A 10 1.22 -5.44 -15.73
C ASP A 10 0.64 -5.88 -14.38
N PRO A 11 0.64 -7.17 -14.04
CA PRO A 11 0.00 -7.67 -12.83
C PRO A 11 0.65 -7.13 -11.55
N ILE A 12 1.96 -6.84 -11.55
CA ILE A 12 2.64 -6.31 -10.37
C ILE A 12 2.20 -4.87 -10.11
N ARG A 13 2.13 -4.06 -11.17
CA ARG A 13 1.61 -2.70 -11.08
C ARG A 13 0.16 -2.67 -10.61
N GLU A 14 -0.73 -3.43 -11.26
CA GLU A 14 -2.16 -3.41 -10.92
C GLU A 14 -2.43 -3.93 -9.51
N THR A 15 -1.72 -4.98 -9.09
CA THR A 15 -1.84 -5.51 -7.72
C THR A 15 -1.30 -4.50 -6.70
N THR A 16 -0.20 -3.80 -7.02
CA THR A 16 0.33 -2.73 -6.16
C THR A 16 -0.69 -1.61 -6.00
N ASP A 17 -1.40 -1.24 -7.06
CA ASP A 17 -2.41 -0.17 -7.00
C ASP A 17 -3.60 -0.55 -6.12
N VAL A 18 -4.07 -1.79 -6.18
CA VAL A 18 -5.09 -2.30 -5.26
C VAL A 18 -4.57 -2.33 -3.82
N LEU A 19 -3.34 -2.82 -3.60
CA LEU A 19 -2.73 -2.88 -2.28
C LEU A 19 -2.58 -1.48 -1.65
N VAL A 20 -2.12 -0.49 -2.42
CA VAL A 20 -2.01 0.90 -1.96
C VAL A 20 -3.36 1.44 -1.48
N ARG A 21 -4.44 1.17 -2.22
CA ARG A 21 -5.80 1.60 -1.83
C ARG A 21 -6.25 0.91 -0.54
N ALA A 22 -6.02 -0.40 -0.42
CA ALA A 22 -6.37 -1.16 0.78
C ALA A 22 -5.62 -0.67 2.03
N LEU A 23 -4.32 -0.41 1.92
CA LEU A 23 -3.50 0.09 3.03
C LEU A 23 -3.94 1.48 3.49
N ARG A 24 -4.29 2.37 2.55
CA ARG A 24 -4.85 3.68 2.87
C ARG A 24 -6.20 3.57 3.55
N ALA A 25 -7.08 2.69 3.07
CA ALA A 25 -8.38 2.45 3.68
C ALA A 25 -8.23 1.93 5.11
N LEU A 26 -7.31 0.99 5.35
CA LEU A 26 -7.00 0.46 6.67
C LEU A 26 -6.47 1.55 7.62
N GLY A 27 -5.56 2.40 7.14
CA GLY A 27 -5.06 3.54 7.92
C GLY A 27 -6.16 4.52 8.30
N ASN A 28 -7.03 4.89 7.35
CA ASN A 28 -8.17 5.78 7.61
C ASN A 28 -9.23 5.14 8.53
N ALA A 29 -9.31 3.81 8.58
CA ALA A 29 -10.15 3.08 9.52
C ALA A 29 -9.57 3.02 10.94
N GLY A 30 -8.50 3.78 11.23
CA GLY A 30 -7.91 3.86 12.55
C GLY A 30 -6.77 2.89 12.82
N GLN A 31 -6.34 2.12 11.81
CA GLN A 31 -5.26 1.14 11.94
C GLN A 31 -4.01 1.53 11.12
N PRO A 32 -3.48 2.76 11.24
CA PRO A 32 -2.33 3.21 10.44
C PRO A 32 -1.07 2.39 10.72
N ASP A 33 -0.97 1.85 11.92
CA ASP A 33 0.18 1.13 12.42
C ASP A 33 0.28 -0.29 11.81
N THR A 34 -0.85 -1.00 11.80
CA THR A 34 -1.01 -2.27 11.05
C THR A 34 -0.80 -2.07 9.56
N ALA A 35 -1.38 -1.01 8.98
CA ALA A 35 -1.17 -0.67 7.57
C ALA A 35 0.31 -0.40 7.26
N SER A 36 1.04 0.28 8.16
CA SER A 36 2.45 0.61 7.97
C SER A 36 3.32 -0.63 7.95
N ARG A 37 3.08 -1.60 8.85
CA ARG A 37 3.80 -2.88 8.86
C ARG A 37 3.59 -3.67 7.57
N LEU A 38 2.36 -3.72 7.06
CA LEU A 38 2.04 -4.38 5.79
C LEU A 38 2.70 -3.67 4.60
N ALA A 39 2.65 -2.34 4.56
CA ALA A 39 3.29 -1.53 3.53
C ALA A 39 4.82 -1.73 3.51
N ALA A 40 5.47 -1.74 4.67
CA ALA A 40 6.92 -1.96 4.80
C ALA A 40 7.34 -3.36 4.30
N ARG A 41 6.55 -4.39 4.62
CA ARG A 41 6.80 -5.75 4.13
C ARG A 41 6.70 -5.82 2.61
N ALA A 42 5.67 -5.23 2.03
CA ALA A 42 5.51 -5.18 0.57
C ALA A 42 6.64 -4.38 -0.10
N TRP A 43 7.04 -3.24 0.50
CA TRP A 43 8.17 -2.44 0.02
C TRP A 43 9.45 -3.27 -0.01
N TRP A 44 9.74 -4.03 1.05
CA TRP A 44 10.94 -4.86 1.14
C TRP A 44 11.03 -5.90 0.03
N VAL A 45 9.90 -6.50 -0.35
CA VAL A 45 9.83 -7.49 -1.44
C VAL A 45 10.08 -6.83 -2.81
N LEU A 46 9.53 -5.64 -3.02
CA LEU A 46 9.54 -4.99 -4.33
C LEU A 46 10.79 -4.12 -4.59
N LYS A 47 11.47 -3.62 -3.55
CA LYS A 47 12.52 -2.58 -3.66
C LYS A 47 13.63 -2.89 -4.67
N SER A 48 13.98 -4.16 -4.88
CA SER A 48 15.10 -4.54 -5.75
C SER A 48 14.66 -4.82 -7.19
N GLN A 49 13.52 -5.47 -7.39
CA GLN A 49 13.06 -5.95 -8.71
C GLN A 49 12.01 -5.03 -9.34
N HIS A 50 11.25 -4.31 -8.52
CA HIS A 50 10.14 -3.45 -8.91
C HIS A 50 10.23 -2.09 -8.17
N PRO A 51 11.28 -1.30 -8.43
CA PRO A 51 11.55 -0.08 -7.65
C PRO A 51 10.47 0.99 -7.79
N ARG A 52 9.75 1.02 -8.93
CA ARG A 52 8.64 1.98 -9.15
C ARG A 52 7.46 1.69 -8.23
N GLU A 53 7.11 0.42 -8.08
CA GLU A 53 6.03 -0.05 -7.22
C GLU A 53 6.43 0.06 -5.74
N ALA A 54 7.71 -0.18 -5.42
CA ALA A 54 8.26 0.09 -4.10
C ALA A 54 8.14 1.57 -3.73
N GLU A 55 8.47 2.51 -4.63
CA GLU A 55 8.32 3.96 -4.36
C GLU A 55 6.88 4.34 -4.01
N ARG A 56 5.88 3.73 -4.66
CA ARG A 56 4.46 3.95 -4.31
C ARG A 56 4.16 3.50 -2.88
N LEU A 57 4.68 2.36 -2.46
CA LEU A 57 4.52 1.86 -1.09
C LEU A 57 5.29 2.73 -0.07
N ASN A 58 6.44 3.28 -0.45
CA ASN A 58 7.15 4.26 0.37
C ASN A 58 6.31 5.53 0.59
N GLY A 59 5.65 6.02 -0.46
CA GLY A 59 4.67 7.12 -0.33
C GLY A 59 3.48 6.78 0.57
N VAL A 60 3.05 5.51 0.62
CA VAL A 60 2.03 5.03 1.57
C VAL A 60 2.56 5.05 3.00
N LEU A 61 3.77 4.57 3.26
CA LEU A 61 4.39 4.65 4.59
C LEU A 61 4.44 6.09 5.12
N HIS A 62 4.90 7.04 4.30
CA HIS A 62 4.92 8.46 4.66
C HIS A 62 3.52 9.05 4.89
N TYR A 63 2.51 8.54 4.19
CA TYR A 63 1.12 8.95 4.40
C TYR A 63 0.58 8.40 5.74
N LEU A 64 0.78 7.12 6.00
CA LEU A 64 0.28 6.46 7.21
C LEU A 64 0.92 7.03 8.48
N ALA A 65 2.22 7.37 8.44
CA ALA A 65 2.92 8.01 9.55
C ALA A 65 2.36 9.39 9.96
N ARG A 66 1.49 9.99 9.13
CA ARG A 66 0.81 11.27 9.44
C ARG A 66 -0.62 11.08 9.94
N LEU A 67 -1.14 9.86 9.95
CA LEU A 67 -2.49 9.60 10.46
C LEU A 67 -2.47 9.49 11.99
N PRO A 68 -3.52 9.97 12.67
CA PRO A 68 -3.67 9.75 14.09
C PRO A 68 -3.90 8.24 14.33
N GLU A 69 -3.15 7.67 15.28
CA GLU A 69 -3.45 6.34 15.78
C GLU A 69 -4.76 6.38 16.59
N GLN A 70 -5.67 5.44 16.33
CA GLN A 70 -6.75 5.20 17.28
C GLN A 70 -6.13 4.52 18.50
N VAL A 71 -5.99 5.28 19.57
CA VAL A 71 -5.77 4.72 20.90
C VAL A 71 -7.11 4.13 21.32
N ASP A 72 -7.23 2.80 21.29
CA ASP A 72 -8.40 2.08 21.76
C ASP A 72 -8.72 2.54 23.19
N SER A 73 -9.71 3.43 23.29
CA SER A 73 -10.25 3.92 24.55
C SER A 73 -11.27 2.89 25.05
N ALA A 74 -10.82 1.65 25.26
CA ALA A 74 -11.63 0.56 25.79
C ALA A 74 -10.77 -0.28 26.74
N SER A 75 -10.35 0.34 27.83
CA SER A 75 -9.87 -0.35 29.02
C SER A 75 -10.28 0.43 30.25
N ASN A 76 -11.60 0.55 30.46
CA ASN A 76 -12.16 0.75 31.79
C ASN A 76 -13.65 0.40 31.81
N GLU A 77 -13.96 -0.85 32.14
CA GLU A 77 -15.07 -1.27 33.01
C GLU A 77 -14.83 -2.69 33.52
#